data_AF-A0A957X696-F1
#
_entry.id   AF-A0A957X696-F1
#
_cell.length_a   1.000
_cell.length_b   1.000
_cell.length_c   1.000
_cell.angle_alpha   90.00
_cell.angle_beta   90.00
_cell.angle_gamma   90.00
#
_symmetry.space_group_name_H-M   'P 1'
#
loop_
_entity.id
_entity.type
_entity.pdbx_description
1 polymer ?
#
loop_
_entity_poly.entity_id
_entity_poly.type
_entity_poly.pdbx_seq_one_letter_code
_entity_poly.pdbx_strand_id
1 'polypeptide(L)'
;GMPRRVYTYETGQGWDIYNIISTVGAFILALGVLLFLINFFYSLRNGEKAQPNPWGADSLEWGTDLPAPPHGFGELPIVHSRSPLWEQASLHEGDEAPRALLRDLSGWPLTWRAALTTSVLEAKPTEIFRVSGPSIWPAVTAVGVIVMFAAEIFTLRSLVFGGLVVMLIGLLGWHWPDTIETTERELEFERKHDIPVYPNGSPMINRWSMWLMILLFAISTALFVFSYFYIRLQHATWPFGGLPLPSLWYPSLATMGSLGAAFAMRQANRRIETNRELGLRFWLLVAFLFGTAAVTCIVLDLRQTPFDHTINAYGSLYYTLSIFAAAIMLGGLAQNLFTQVWAWAGRYTPREHIAVDIGALDWYALLALWAVLGGTVYLSPYFV
;
A
#
# COMPACT_ATOMS: atom_id res chain seq x y z
N GLY A 1 -9.74 22.03 38.84
CA GLY A 1 -8.48 21.43 38.32
C GLY A 1 -7.85 22.36 37.31
N MET A 2 -6.53 22.29 37.11
CA MET A 2 -5.80 23.17 36.18
C MET A 2 -6.15 22.83 34.71
N PRO A 3 -6.63 23.80 33.90
CA PRO A 3 -6.86 23.58 32.47
C PRO A 3 -5.54 23.37 31.70
N ARG A 4 -5.54 22.49 30.70
CA ARG A 4 -4.40 22.29 29.77
C ARG A 4 -4.35 23.39 28.70
N ARG A 5 -3.19 23.54 28.03
CA ARG A 5 -2.94 24.53 26.95
C ARG A 5 -3.07 25.99 27.42
N VAL A 6 -2.70 26.25 28.66
CA VAL A 6 -2.67 27.58 29.26
C VAL A 6 -1.21 28.01 29.37
N TYR A 7 -0.86 29.16 28.80
CA TYR A 7 0.53 29.64 28.80
C TYR A 7 0.94 30.30 30.13
N THR A 8 -0.02 30.80 30.91
CA THR A 8 0.19 31.42 32.23
C THR A 8 -1.04 31.25 33.12
N TYR A 9 -0.85 31.18 34.43
CA TYR A 9 -1.91 31.07 35.43
C TYR A 9 -1.73 32.13 36.51
N GLU A 10 -2.82 32.54 37.16
CA GLU A 10 -2.74 33.56 38.21
C GLU A 10 -2.14 32.99 39.50
N THR A 11 -1.43 33.84 40.23
CA THR A 11 -0.86 33.50 41.54
C THR A 11 -1.96 33.24 42.57
N GLY A 12 -1.73 32.30 43.50
CA GLY A 12 -2.66 32.02 44.59
C GLY A 12 -3.74 30.98 44.28
N GLN A 13 -3.70 30.37 43.09
CA GLN A 13 -4.59 29.27 42.69
C GLN A 13 -4.14 27.89 43.20
N GLY A 14 -2.99 27.82 43.89
CA GLY A 14 -2.44 26.59 44.47
C GLY A 14 -1.74 25.66 43.47
N TRP A 15 -1.47 26.14 42.25
CA TRP A 15 -0.85 25.36 41.17
C TRP A 15 0.66 25.57 41.07
N ASP A 16 1.20 26.57 41.76
CA ASP A 16 2.60 26.99 41.66
C ASP A 16 3.56 25.83 41.96
N ILE A 17 3.36 25.13 43.07
CA ILE A 17 4.26 24.06 43.50
C ILE A 17 4.26 22.87 42.54
N TYR A 18 3.08 22.50 42.01
CA TYR A 18 2.95 21.37 41.09
C TYR A 18 3.55 21.68 39.72
N ASN A 19 3.40 22.92 39.24
CA ASN A 19 4.06 23.36 38.01
C ASN A 19 5.58 23.43 38.18
N ILE A 20 6.09 23.91 39.32
CA ILE A 20 7.52 23.90 39.63
C ILE A 20 8.05 22.46 39.65
N ILE A 21 7.38 21.52 40.32
CA ILE A 21 7.77 20.09 40.34
C ILE A 21 7.79 19.53 38.91
N SER A 22 6.76 19.82 38.10
CA SER A 22 6.70 19.41 36.70
C SER A 22 7.88 19.96 35.87
N THR A 23 8.22 21.25 36.04
CA THR A 23 9.36 21.89 35.39
C THR A 23 10.69 21.27 35.82
N VAL A 24 10.87 20.98 37.11
CA VAL A 24 12.05 20.26 37.61
C VAL A 24 12.13 18.87 36.98
N GLY A 25 11.01 18.14 36.88
CA GLY A 25 10.92 16.86 36.19
C GLY A 25 11.32 16.96 34.72
N ALA A 26 10.91 18.01 34.00
CA ALA A 26 11.31 18.26 32.62
C ALA A 26 12.82 18.50 32.49
N PHE A 27 13.46 19.21 33.43
CA PHE A 27 14.92 19.37 33.45
C PHE A 27 15.65 18.06 33.75
N ILE A 28 15.12 17.21 34.65
CA ILE A 28 15.65 15.87 34.91
C ILE A 28 15.58 15.02 33.63
N LEU A 29 14.45 15.06 32.91
CA LEU A 29 14.31 14.37 31.62
C LEU A 29 15.29 14.91 30.58
N ALA A 30 15.46 16.23 30.48
CA ALA A 30 16.43 16.85 29.57
C ALA A 30 17.87 16.39 29.88
N LEU A 31 18.23 16.28 31.16
CA LEU A 31 19.52 15.73 31.58
C LEU A 31 19.65 14.25 31.21
N GLY A 32 18.60 13.45 31.39
CA GLY A 32 18.58 12.05 30.97
C GLY A 32 18.78 11.87 29.46
N VAL A 33 18.10 12.68 28.64
CA VAL A 33 18.28 12.71 27.17
C VAL A 33 19.70 13.13 26.81
N LEU A 34 20.25 14.15 27.49
CA LEU A 34 21.63 14.57 27.27
C LEU A 34 22.62 13.44 27.59
N LEU A 35 22.45 12.75 28.72
CA LEU A 35 23.28 11.59 29.08
C LEU A 35 23.16 10.46 28.06
N PHE A 36 21.95 10.18 27.56
CA PHE A 36 21.74 9.22 26.49
C PHE A 36 22.49 9.61 25.21
N LEU A 37 22.40 10.88 24.78
CA LEU A 37 23.12 11.38 23.60
C LEU A 37 24.64 11.28 23.78
N ILE A 38 25.15 11.68 24.95
CA ILE A 38 26.57 11.54 25.29
C ILE A 38 26.98 10.07 25.19
N ASN A 39 26.23 9.15 25.80
CA ASN A 39 26.51 7.72 25.77
C ASN A 39 26.45 7.15 24.35
N PHE A 40 25.48 7.57 23.53
CA PHE A 40 25.33 7.16 22.14
C PHE A 40 26.55 7.58 21.29
N PHE A 41 26.94 8.87 21.35
CA PHE A 41 28.09 9.36 20.61
C PHE A 41 29.42 8.82 21.14
N TYR A 42 29.53 8.58 22.46
CA TYR A 42 30.69 7.93 23.05
C TYR A 42 30.79 6.48 22.57
N SER A 43 29.71 5.70 22.60
CA SER A 43 29.67 4.31 22.14
C SER A 43 30.00 4.20 20.64
N LEU A 44 29.51 5.13 19.81
CA LEU A 44 29.83 5.15 18.39
C LEU A 44 31.31 5.39 18.07
N ARG A 45 32.01 6.19 18.89
CA ARG A 45 33.41 6.58 18.64
C ARG A 45 34.42 5.74 19.40
N ASN A 46 34.09 5.34 20.62
CA ASN A 46 34.99 4.76 21.61
C ASN A 46 34.47 3.44 22.19
N GLY A 47 33.27 2.98 21.80
CA GLY A 47 32.72 1.72 22.29
C GLY A 47 33.48 0.51 21.78
N GLU A 48 33.52 -0.54 22.60
CA GLU A 48 34.06 -1.83 22.18
C GLU A 48 33.17 -2.44 21.10
N LYS A 49 33.79 -3.20 20.18
CA LYS A 49 33.03 -3.93 19.16
C LYS A 49 32.17 -4.98 19.85
N ALA A 50 30.86 -4.93 19.60
CA ALA A 50 29.95 -5.92 20.13
C ALA A 50 30.24 -7.31 19.55
N GLN A 51 29.98 -8.35 20.34
CA GLN A 51 29.94 -9.73 19.86
C GLN A 51 28.65 -9.96 19.06
N PRO A 52 28.58 -10.99 18.18
CA PRO A 52 27.39 -11.23 17.36
C PRO A 52 26.08 -11.38 18.14
N ASN A 53 26.09 -12.11 19.26
CA ASN A 53 24.94 -12.29 20.15
C ASN A 53 25.33 -12.03 21.61
N PRO A 54 25.46 -10.75 22.03
CA PRO A 54 25.93 -10.40 23.37
C PRO A 54 24.88 -10.69 24.46
N TRP A 55 23.62 -10.89 24.07
CA TRP A 55 22.49 -11.13 24.99
C TRP A 55 22.08 -12.60 25.06
N GLY A 56 22.66 -13.45 24.22
CA GLY A 56 22.22 -14.83 24.09
C GLY A 56 20.74 -14.93 23.69
N ALA A 57 20.26 -14.05 22.80
CA ALA A 57 18.88 -14.05 22.33
C ALA A 57 18.59 -15.20 21.35
N ASP A 58 17.31 -15.54 21.18
CA ASP A 58 16.81 -16.75 20.51
C ASP A 58 16.50 -16.60 19.01
N SER A 59 16.26 -15.36 18.59
CA SER A 59 15.73 -14.98 17.29
C SER A 59 16.80 -14.83 16.22
N LEU A 60 16.41 -14.99 14.95
CA LEU A 60 17.35 -15.09 13.81
C LEU A 60 18.18 -13.84 13.57
N GLU A 61 17.75 -12.65 13.99
CA GLU A 61 18.57 -11.44 13.85
C GLU A 61 19.90 -11.53 14.62
N TRP A 62 20.00 -12.44 15.60
CA TRP A 62 21.23 -12.72 16.36
C TRP A 62 22.04 -13.90 15.80
N GLY A 63 21.57 -14.53 14.72
CA GLY A 63 22.21 -15.66 14.05
C GLY A 63 23.09 -15.26 12.85
N THR A 64 23.18 -13.98 12.53
CA THR A 64 24.01 -13.44 11.44
C THR A 64 25.31 -12.80 11.97
N ASP A 65 26.24 -12.50 11.07
CA ASP A 65 27.48 -11.80 11.38
C ASP A 65 27.21 -10.36 11.89
N LEU A 66 28.16 -9.79 12.64
CA LEU A 66 28.12 -8.40 13.08
C LEU A 66 29.28 -7.59 12.48
N PRO A 67 29.01 -6.50 11.74
CA PRO A 67 27.69 -5.98 11.36
C PRO A 67 26.98 -6.89 10.35
N ALA A 68 25.63 -6.90 10.40
CA ALA A 68 24.83 -7.70 9.50
C ALA A 68 25.17 -7.39 8.02
N PRO A 69 25.52 -8.39 7.21
CA PRO A 69 25.86 -8.15 5.82
C PRO A 69 24.62 -7.75 5.01
N PRO A 70 24.76 -7.04 3.88
CA PRO A 70 23.62 -6.56 3.08
C PRO A 70 22.70 -7.65 2.52
N HIS A 71 23.16 -8.91 2.51
CA HIS A 71 22.41 -10.09 2.07
C HIS A 71 21.81 -10.89 3.24
N GLY A 72 22.01 -10.46 4.50
CA GLY A 72 21.49 -11.13 5.67
C GLY A 72 22.28 -12.40 6.02
N PHE A 73 21.82 -13.55 5.56
CA PHE A 73 22.48 -14.82 5.81
C PHE A 73 23.26 -15.28 4.57
N GLY A 74 24.51 -15.72 4.75
CA GLY A 74 25.30 -16.31 3.67
C GLY A 74 24.73 -17.65 3.19
N GLU A 75 24.27 -18.46 4.13
CA GLU A 75 23.47 -19.66 3.89
C GLU A 75 22.14 -19.51 4.64
N LEU A 76 21.01 -19.70 3.95
CA LEU A 76 19.70 -19.50 4.58
C LEU A 76 19.51 -20.53 5.72
N PRO A 77 18.98 -20.10 6.89
CA PRO A 77 18.74 -21.01 8.00
C PRO A 77 17.54 -21.92 7.73
N ILE A 78 17.62 -23.18 8.17
CA ILE A 78 16.52 -24.13 8.25
C ILE A 78 15.89 -23.99 9.64
N VAL A 79 14.64 -23.54 9.69
CA VAL A 79 13.93 -23.18 10.93
C VAL A 79 12.89 -24.24 11.26
N HIS A 80 12.98 -24.81 12.46
CA HIS A 80 12.07 -25.82 12.99
C HIS A 80 11.33 -25.38 14.25
N SER A 81 11.73 -24.26 14.86
CA SER A 81 11.04 -23.69 16.01
C SER A 81 10.94 -22.17 15.95
N ARG A 82 10.12 -21.61 16.84
CA ARG A 82 9.98 -20.15 17.02
C ARG A 82 11.25 -19.50 17.60
N SER A 83 12.05 -20.28 18.33
CA SER A 83 13.23 -19.84 19.07
C SER A 83 14.47 -20.64 18.61
N PRO A 84 14.86 -20.50 17.33
CA PRO A 84 15.78 -21.43 16.69
C PRO A 84 17.18 -21.42 17.32
N LEU A 85 17.70 -20.29 17.80
CA LEU A 85 19.04 -20.24 18.40
C LEU A 85 19.14 -20.91 19.77
N TRP A 86 18.02 -21.11 20.47
CA TRP A 86 18.01 -21.81 21.75
C TRP A 86 17.69 -23.28 21.61
N GLU A 87 16.78 -23.61 20.68
CA GLU A 87 16.24 -24.96 20.56
C GLU A 87 16.96 -25.80 19.49
N GLN A 88 17.66 -25.17 18.55
CA GLN A 88 18.43 -25.87 17.52
C GLN A 88 19.92 -25.80 17.84
N ALA A 89 20.59 -26.95 17.74
CA ALA A 89 22.05 -27.00 17.85
C ALA A 89 22.76 -26.33 16.66
N SER A 90 22.12 -26.34 15.49
CA SER A 90 22.62 -25.73 14.26
C SER A 90 21.45 -25.18 13.43
N LEU A 91 21.69 -24.06 12.75
CA LEU A 91 20.73 -23.45 11.83
C LEU A 91 20.79 -24.04 10.42
N HIS A 92 21.82 -24.81 10.09
CA HIS A 92 22.05 -25.34 8.73
C HIS A 92 21.89 -26.86 8.66
N GLU A 93 21.59 -27.50 9.79
CA GLU A 93 21.21 -28.90 9.86
C GLU A 93 19.69 -29.04 9.77
N GLY A 94 19.22 -30.15 9.24
CA GLY A 94 17.78 -30.40 9.05
C GLY A 94 17.53 -31.56 8.10
N ASP A 95 16.33 -31.66 7.57
CA ASP A 95 15.95 -32.69 6.60
C ASP A 95 16.75 -32.56 5.28
N GLU A 96 16.86 -33.67 4.54
CA GLU A 96 17.61 -33.68 3.26
C GLU A 96 16.95 -32.79 2.21
N ALA A 97 15.62 -32.64 2.21
CA ALA A 97 14.91 -31.84 1.22
C ALA A 97 15.26 -30.33 1.30
N PRO A 98 15.14 -29.65 2.46
CA PRO A 98 15.63 -28.28 2.61
C PRO A 98 17.13 -28.14 2.33
N ARG A 99 17.96 -29.09 2.78
CA ARG A 99 19.41 -29.05 2.50
C ARG A 99 19.73 -29.16 1.01
N ALA A 100 19.04 -30.03 0.27
CA ALA A 100 19.19 -30.15 -1.18
C ALA A 100 18.76 -28.88 -1.91
N LEU A 101 17.66 -28.25 -1.47
CA LEU A 101 17.21 -26.96 -1.99
C LEU A 101 18.26 -25.86 -1.78
N LEU A 102 18.78 -25.72 -0.56
CA LEU A 102 19.78 -24.70 -0.24
C LEU A 102 21.10 -24.91 -0.99
N ARG A 103 21.54 -26.17 -1.12
CA ARG A 103 22.72 -26.52 -1.91
C ARG A 103 22.55 -26.11 -3.37
N ASP A 104 21.40 -26.41 -3.96
CA ASP A 104 21.13 -26.04 -5.35
C ASP A 104 20.97 -24.53 -5.52
N LEU A 105 20.35 -23.83 -4.57
CA LEU A 105 20.27 -22.36 -4.53
C LEU A 105 21.65 -21.71 -4.47
N SER A 106 22.57 -22.28 -3.67
CA SER A 106 23.94 -21.76 -3.54
C SER A 106 24.76 -21.90 -4.82
N GLY A 107 24.50 -22.94 -5.61
CA GLY A 107 25.13 -23.20 -6.90
C GLY A 107 24.41 -22.56 -8.10
N TRP A 108 23.24 -21.97 -7.88
CA TRP A 108 22.46 -21.35 -8.94
C TRP A 108 23.16 -20.09 -9.48
N PRO A 109 23.31 -19.91 -10.80
CA PRO A 109 23.85 -18.68 -11.37
C PRO A 109 23.00 -17.44 -11.00
N LEU A 110 23.49 -16.65 -10.05
CA LEU A 110 22.94 -15.37 -9.61
C LEU A 110 23.18 -14.26 -10.66
N THR A 111 22.65 -14.42 -11.89
CA THR A 111 22.62 -13.29 -12.85
C THR A 111 21.80 -12.12 -12.29
N TRP A 112 20.94 -12.39 -11.31
CA TRP A 112 20.19 -11.44 -10.52
C TRP A 112 20.09 -11.90 -9.05
N ARG A 113 19.80 -10.96 -8.16
CA ARG A 113 19.66 -11.22 -6.72
C ARG A 113 18.32 -11.89 -6.45
N ALA A 114 18.31 -13.09 -5.89
CA ALA A 114 17.09 -13.84 -5.58
C ALA A 114 16.76 -13.80 -4.09
N ALA A 115 15.47 -13.90 -3.76
CA ALA A 115 14.97 -14.17 -2.42
C ALA A 115 13.95 -15.31 -2.48
N LEU A 116 14.01 -16.20 -1.50
CA LEU A 116 13.03 -17.24 -1.28
C LEU A 116 11.97 -16.72 -0.31
N THR A 117 10.70 -16.89 -0.65
CA THR A 117 9.62 -16.69 0.30
C THR A 117 9.15 -18.03 0.86
N THR A 118 8.61 -17.99 2.07
CA THR A 118 8.06 -19.17 2.73
C THR A 118 6.62 -18.94 3.19
N SER A 119 5.93 -20.02 3.52
CA SER A 119 4.68 -19.95 4.26
C SER A 119 4.90 -19.31 5.64
N VAL A 120 3.87 -18.63 6.15
CA VAL A 120 3.96 -17.81 7.37
C VAL A 120 4.18 -18.66 8.62
N LEU A 121 3.62 -19.87 8.67
CA LEU A 121 3.63 -20.72 9.88
C LEU A 121 4.63 -21.88 9.81
N GLU A 122 4.83 -22.47 8.63
CA GLU A 122 5.56 -23.74 8.50
C GLU A 122 6.93 -23.56 7.83
N ALA A 123 7.31 -22.34 7.47
CA ALA A 123 8.54 -22.03 6.75
C ALA A 123 8.72 -22.85 5.45
N LYS A 124 7.63 -23.31 4.82
CA LYS A 124 7.68 -24.07 3.57
C LYS A 124 7.98 -23.12 2.40
N PRO A 125 9.00 -23.39 1.57
CA PRO A 125 9.28 -22.61 0.36
C PRO A 125 8.04 -22.46 -0.54
N THR A 126 7.74 -21.25 -1.01
CA THR A 126 6.56 -20.99 -1.88
C THR A 126 6.90 -20.41 -3.24
N GLU A 127 7.89 -19.53 -3.33
CA GLU A 127 8.36 -18.96 -4.59
C GLU A 127 9.76 -18.36 -4.42
N ILE A 128 10.49 -18.28 -5.53
CA ILE A 128 11.76 -17.55 -5.61
C ILE A 128 11.55 -16.37 -6.54
N PHE A 129 11.92 -15.17 -6.11
CA PHE A 129 11.74 -13.96 -6.90
C PHE A 129 12.97 -13.06 -6.87
N ARG A 130 13.08 -12.17 -7.85
CA ARG A 130 14.16 -11.18 -7.91
C ARG A 130 13.97 -10.06 -6.89
N VAL A 131 15.01 -9.81 -6.11
CA VAL A 131 15.16 -8.61 -5.30
C VAL A 131 15.64 -7.46 -6.20
N SER A 132 14.88 -6.36 -6.19
CA SER A 132 15.21 -5.17 -6.99
C SER A 132 16.55 -4.55 -6.58
N GLY A 133 17.24 -3.96 -7.58
CA GLY A 133 18.45 -3.17 -7.34
C GLY A 133 18.16 -1.79 -6.74
N PRO A 134 19.20 -1.00 -6.46
CA PRO A 134 19.02 0.40 -6.04
C PRO A 134 18.27 1.19 -7.12
N SER A 135 17.34 2.04 -6.69
CA SER A 135 16.52 2.87 -7.59
C SER A 135 16.40 4.29 -7.05
N ILE A 136 16.57 5.28 -7.93
CA ILE A 136 16.41 6.71 -7.61
C ILE A 136 14.94 7.16 -7.69
N TRP A 137 14.11 6.44 -8.42
CA TRP A 137 12.75 6.84 -8.74
C TRP A 137 11.84 7.04 -7.52
N PRO A 138 11.91 6.22 -6.45
CA PRO A 138 11.17 6.49 -5.22
C PRO A 138 11.52 7.86 -4.61
N ALA A 139 12.80 8.25 -4.64
CA ALA A 139 13.24 9.56 -4.13
C ALA A 139 12.74 10.71 -5.02
N VAL A 140 12.77 10.56 -6.35
CA VAL A 140 12.21 11.55 -7.28
C VAL A 140 10.71 11.73 -7.05
N THR A 141 9.97 10.64 -6.91
CA THR A 141 8.54 10.67 -6.59
C THR A 141 8.28 11.38 -5.26
N ALA A 142 9.07 11.08 -4.23
CA ALA A 142 8.95 11.71 -2.92
C ALA A 142 9.20 13.24 -2.98
N VAL A 143 10.19 13.69 -3.74
CA VAL A 143 10.43 15.13 -3.97
C VAL A 143 9.21 15.79 -4.61
N GLY A 144 8.61 15.17 -5.63
CA GLY A 144 7.39 15.68 -6.25
C GLY A 144 6.24 15.84 -5.24
N VAL A 145 6.01 14.80 -4.43
CA VAL A 145 4.98 14.80 -3.37
C VAL A 145 5.26 15.88 -2.32
N ILE A 146 6.50 16.02 -1.85
CA ILE A 146 6.89 17.06 -0.87
C ILE A 146 6.62 18.45 -1.44
N VAL A 147 7.00 18.70 -2.70
CA VAL A 147 6.75 19.99 -3.36
C VAL A 147 5.26 20.28 -3.46
N MET A 148 4.43 19.29 -3.82
CA MET A 148 2.97 19.46 -3.88
C MET A 148 2.39 19.86 -2.52
N PHE A 149 2.72 19.12 -1.46
CA PHE A 149 2.20 19.40 -0.12
C PHE A 149 2.73 20.71 0.47
N ALA A 150 4.03 21.00 0.28
CA ALA A 150 4.61 22.27 0.71
C ALA A 150 3.97 23.45 -0.03
N ALA A 151 3.75 23.32 -1.34
CA ALA A 151 3.08 24.34 -2.13
C ALA A 151 1.68 24.64 -1.61
N GLU A 152 0.88 23.63 -1.24
CA GLU A 152 -0.45 23.87 -0.68
C GLU A 152 -0.44 24.46 0.73
N ILE A 153 0.52 24.09 1.59
CA ILE A 153 0.68 24.73 2.90
C ILE A 153 0.89 26.24 2.75
N PHE A 154 1.65 26.66 1.74
CA PHE A 154 1.94 28.07 1.46
C PHE A 154 1.02 28.70 0.40
N THR A 155 -0.05 28.02 -0.02
CA THR A 155 -0.99 28.48 -1.06
C THR A 155 -0.36 28.83 -2.42
N LEU A 156 0.80 28.26 -2.73
CA LEU A 156 1.54 28.45 -3.98
C LEU A 156 0.99 27.52 -5.08
N ARG A 157 -0.26 27.73 -5.48
CA ARG A 157 -1.03 26.81 -6.34
C ARG A 157 -0.37 26.48 -7.68
N SER A 158 0.41 27.40 -8.27
CA SER A 158 1.15 27.13 -9.51
C SER A 158 2.25 26.07 -9.32
N LEU A 159 2.89 26.05 -8.15
CA LEU A 159 3.98 25.14 -7.83
C LEU A 159 3.48 23.70 -7.60
N VAL A 160 2.20 23.53 -7.25
CA VAL A 160 1.55 22.22 -7.16
C VAL A 160 1.67 21.46 -8.48
N PHE A 161 1.47 22.14 -9.62
CA PHE A 161 1.64 21.52 -10.94
C PHE A 161 3.10 21.09 -11.20
N GLY A 162 4.07 21.87 -10.74
CA GLY A 162 5.49 21.50 -10.81
C GLY A 162 5.78 20.23 -10.02
N GLY A 163 5.29 20.15 -8.77
CA GLY A 163 5.40 18.94 -7.95
C GLY A 163 4.70 17.73 -8.57
N LEU A 164 3.51 17.92 -9.15
CA LEU A 164 2.75 16.88 -9.85
C LEU A 164 3.55 16.31 -11.04
N VAL A 165 4.14 17.18 -11.86
CA VAL A 165 4.96 16.75 -13.01
C VAL A 165 6.17 15.92 -12.54
N VAL A 166 6.87 16.37 -11.50
CA VAL A 166 8.02 15.63 -10.94
C VAL A 166 7.58 14.27 -10.38
N MET A 167 6.45 14.22 -9.68
CA MET A 167 5.86 12.99 -9.16
C MET A 167 5.52 12.02 -10.32
N LEU A 168 4.88 12.51 -11.38
CA LEU A 168 4.53 11.69 -12.55
C LEU A 168 5.78 11.16 -13.27
N ILE A 169 6.82 11.97 -13.44
CA ILE A 169 8.11 11.52 -13.99
C ILE A 169 8.70 10.42 -13.11
N GLY A 170 8.69 10.61 -11.78
CA GLY A 170 9.15 9.62 -10.81
C GLY A 170 8.40 8.29 -10.92
N LEU A 171 7.06 8.33 -11.00
CA LEU A 171 6.22 7.13 -11.13
C LEU A 171 6.42 6.42 -12.48
N LEU A 172 6.50 7.18 -13.58
CA LEU A 172 6.77 6.62 -14.91
C LEU A 172 8.14 5.95 -14.98
N GLY A 173 9.16 6.57 -14.39
CA GLY A 173 10.51 6.00 -14.30
C GLY A 173 10.57 4.78 -13.39
N TRP A 174 9.87 4.81 -12.25
CA TRP A 174 9.85 3.69 -11.31
C TRP A 174 9.20 2.46 -11.94
N HIS A 175 8.08 2.65 -12.62
CA HIS A 175 7.39 1.54 -13.25
C HIS A 175 7.91 1.21 -14.66
N TRP A 176 9.01 1.82 -15.09
CA TRP A 176 9.65 1.45 -16.34
C TRP A 176 10.08 -0.02 -16.30
N PRO A 177 9.78 -0.83 -17.34
CA PRO A 177 10.01 -2.27 -17.29
C PRO A 177 11.51 -2.58 -17.28
N ASP A 178 11.93 -3.31 -16.25
CA ASP A 178 13.24 -3.94 -16.13
C ASP A 178 13.05 -5.46 -16.07
N THR A 179 12.78 -6.06 -17.24
CA THR A 179 12.43 -7.48 -17.37
C THR A 179 13.65 -8.34 -17.64
N ILE A 180 13.78 -9.44 -16.89
CA ILE A 180 14.73 -10.51 -17.14
C ILE A 180 13.98 -11.67 -17.78
N GLU A 181 14.50 -12.16 -18.91
CA GLU A 181 13.95 -13.35 -19.55
C GLU A 181 14.17 -14.58 -18.66
N THR A 182 13.12 -15.38 -18.49
CA THR A 182 13.23 -16.68 -17.82
C THR A 182 14.05 -17.62 -18.70
N THR A 183 15.18 -18.16 -18.22
CA THR A 183 16.01 -19.10 -18.98
C THR A 183 15.63 -20.54 -18.69
N GLU A 184 16.11 -21.48 -19.50
CA GLU A 184 15.84 -22.92 -19.30
C GLU A 184 16.33 -23.43 -17.93
N ARG A 185 17.34 -22.79 -17.35
CA ARG A 185 17.86 -23.15 -16.02
C ARG A 185 16.88 -22.81 -14.91
N GLU A 186 16.20 -21.68 -14.98
CA GLU A 186 15.11 -21.35 -14.04
C GLU A 186 13.98 -22.36 -14.13
N LEU A 187 13.63 -22.76 -15.35
CA LEU A 187 12.59 -23.77 -15.57
C LEU A 187 13.03 -25.15 -15.05
N GLU A 188 14.31 -25.51 -15.22
CA GLU A 188 14.86 -26.76 -14.70
C GLU A 188 14.82 -26.81 -13.18
N PHE A 189 15.20 -25.72 -12.51
CA PHE A 189 15.13 -25.66 -11.06
C PHE A 189 13.68 -25.75 -10.56
N GLU A 190 12.76 -25.02 -11.20
CA GLU A 190 11.33 -25.09 -10.87
C GLU A 190 10.80 -26.52 -10.98
N ARG A 191 11.15 -27.25 -12.05
CA ARG A 191 10.79 -28.67 -12.22
C ARG A 191 11.43 -29.57 -11.16
N LYS A 192 12.65 -29.26 -10.72
CA LYS A 192 13.39 -30.08 -9.76
C LYS A 192 12.84 -29.95 -8.34
N HIS A 193 12.51 -28.73 -7.91
CA HIS A 193 12.12 -28.43 -6.53
C HIS A 193 10.63 -28.18 -6.34
N ASP A 194 9.85 -28.12 -7.43
CA ASP A 194 8.43 -27.76 -7.41
C ASP A 194 8.18 -26.38 -6.75
N ILE A 195 9.13 -25.45 -6.95
CA ILE A 195 9.06 -24.07 -6.44
C ILE A 195 9.10 -23.12 -7.63
N PRO A 196 8.05 -22.30 -7.85
CA PRO A 196 7.98 -21.40 -8.97
C PRO A 196 8.99 -20.25 -8.86
N VAL A 197 9.55 -19.88 -10.01
CA VAL A 197 10.62 -18.88 -10.12
C VAL A 197 10.14 -17.69 -10.94
N TYR A 198 10.14 -16.51 -10.32
CA TYR A 198 9.63 -15.27 -10.88
C TYR A 198 10.71 -14.16 -10.95
N PRO A 199 11.47 -14.08 -12.06
CA PRO A 199 12.51 -13.07 -12.25
C PRO A 199 11.96 -11.63 -12.28
N ASN A 200 10.68 -11.47 -12.60
CA ASN A 200 10.03 -10.18 -12.86
C ASN A 200 9.05 -9.75 -11.77
N GLY A 201 9.28 -10.25 -10.54
CA GLY A 201 8.55 -9.84 -9.34
C GLY A 201 7.63 -10.92 -8.79
N SER A 202 7.36 -10.82 -7.49
CA SER A 202 6.67 -11.83 -6.68
C SER A 202 5.14 -11.74 -6.79
N PRO A 203 4.42 -12.76 -7.31
CA PRO A 203 2.96 -12.87 -7.22
C PRO A 203 2.43 -12.76 -5.80
N MET A 204 3.08 -13.43 -4.84
CA MET A 204 2.63 -13.44 -3.46
C MET A 204 2.73 -12.06 -2.81
N ILE A 205 3.87 -11.38 -2.89
CA ILE A 205 4.11 -10.07 -2.27
C ILE A 205 3.17 -9.02 -2.87
N ASN A 206 2.98 -9.01 -4.19
CA ASN A 206 2.07 -8.06 -4.82
C ASN A 206 0.61 -8.30 -4.42
N ARG A 207 0.17 -9.56 -4.28
CA ARG A 207 -1.18 -9.88 -3.80
C ARG A 207 -1.39 -9.41 -2.36
N TRP A 208 -0.43 -9.67 -1.46
CA TRP A 208 -0.49 -9.15 -0.08
C TRP A 208 -0.48 -7.63 -0.03
N SER A 209 0.36 -6.98 -0.85
CA SER A 209 0.40 -5.53 -0.96
C SER A 209 -0.94 -4.95 -1.41
N MET A 210 -1.60 -5.60 -2.38
CA MET A 210 -2.94 -5.22 -2.81
C MET A 210 -3.99 -5.44 -1.71
N TRP A 211 -3.96 -6.56 -0.98
CA TRP A 211 -4.86 -6.76 0.15
C TRP A 211 -4.71 -5.71 1.26
N LEU A 212 -3.48 -5.30 1.56
CA LEU A 212 -3.21 -4.21 2.51
C LEU A 212 -3.73 -2.86 2.01
N MET A 213 -3.59 -2.57 0.71
CA MET A 213 -4.15 -1.38 0.08
C MET A 213 -5.69 -1.38 0.14
N ILE A 214 -6.31 -2.51 -0.20
CA ILE A 214 -7.77 -2.70 -0.11
C ILE A 214 -8.24 -2.50 1.33
N LEU A 215 -7.53 -3.04 2.31
CA LEU A 215 -7.82 -2.85 3.73
C LEU A 215 -7.77 -1.36 4.11
N LEU A 216 -6.74 -0.63 3.66
CA LEU A 216 -6.62 0.82 3.92
C LEU A 216 -7.79 1.61 3.31
N PHE A 217 -8.19 1.29 2.08
CA PHE A 217 -9.36 1.91 1.45
C PHE A 217 -10.67 1.52 2.12
N ALA A 218 -10.81 0.28 2.58
CA ALA A 218 -11.98 -0.18 3.32
C ALA A 218 -12.11 0.53 4.68
N ILE A 219 -11.01 0.69 5.42
CA ILE A 219 -10.97 1.45 6.68
C ILE A 219 -11.36 2.92 6.41
N SER A 220 -10.76 3.55 5.39
CA SER A 220 -11.07 4.93 5.03
C SER A 220 -12.54 5.10 4.65
N THR A 221 -13.08 4.17 3.86
CA THR A 221 -14.50 4.13 3.48
C THR A 221 -15.40 3.97 4.70
N ALA A 222 -15.07 3.07 5.62
CA ALA A 222 -15.82 2.86 6.85
C ALA A 222 -15.87 4.12 7.72
N LEU A 223 -14.78 4.90 7.80
CA LEU A 223 -14.74 6.17 8.52
C LEU A 223 -15.64 7.23 7.89
N PHE A 224 -15.68 7.32 6.56
CA PHE A 224 -16.61 8.22 5.85
C PHE A 224 -18.07 7.80 6.04
N VAL A 225 -18.38 6.52 5.93
CA VAL A 225 -19.72 5.97 6.16
C VAL A 225 -20.15 6.18 7.62
N PHE A 226 -19.24 5.98 8.58
CA PHE A 226 -19.49 6.29 9.99
C PHE A 226 -19.84 7.77 10.17
N SER A 227 -19.08 8.67 9.56
CA SER A 227 -19.34 10.12 9.62
C SER A 227 -20.72 10.48 9.05
N TYR A 228 -21.12 9.83 7.95
CA TYR A 228 -22.45 9.99 7.36
C TYR A 228 -23.56 9.56 8.32
N PHE A 229 -23.48 8.34 8.86
CA PHE A 229 -24.51 7.81 9.76
C PHE A 229 -24.54 8.51 11.11
N TYR A 230 -23.39 8.95 11.63
CA TYR A 230 -23.32 9.76 12.85
C TYR A 230 -24.17 11.02 12.75
N ILE A 231 -24.12 11.71 11.61
CA ILE A 231 -24.96 12.90 11.36
C ILE A 231 -26.40 12.47 11.05
N ARG A 232 -26.62 11.46 10.20
CA ARG A 232 -27.98 11.00 9.86
C ARG A 232 -28.79 10.66 11.10
N LEU A 233 -28.20 9.94 12.07
CA LEU A 233 -28.90 9.48 13.27
C LEU A 233 -29.40 10.63 14.18
N GLN A 234 -28.87 11.84 14.00
CA GLN A 234 -29.26 13.03 14.77
C GLN A 234 -30.41 13.82 14.11
N HIS A 235 -30.84 13.45 12.90
CA HIS A 235 -31.87 14.16 12.15
C HIS A 235 -33.05 13.25 11.82
N ALA A 236 -34.28 13.70 12.06
CA ALA A 236 -35.49 12.93 11.76
C ALA A 236 -35.74 12.81 10.24
N THR A 237 -35.45 13.88 9.49
CA THR A 237 -35.56 13.94 8.02
C THR A 237 -34.18 13.80 7.38
N TRP A 238 -34.12 13.09 6.25
CA TRP A 238 -32.89 12.88 5.50
C TRP A 238 -33.19 12.74 4.01
N PRO A 239 -32.65 13.61 3.13
CA PRO A 239 -31.75 14.73 3.40
C PRO A 239 -32.41 15.81 4.29
N PHE A 240 -31.65 16.38 5.23
CA PHE A 240 -32.18 17.43 6.10
C PHE A 240 -32.04 18.82 5.46
N GLY A 241 -32.81 19.79 5.97
CA GLY A 241 -32.78 21.18 5.47
C GLY A 241 -33.61 21.42 4.20
N GLY A 242 -34.59 20.57 3.91
CA GLY A 242 -35.46 20.71 2.73
C GLY A 242 -34.76 20.40 1.41
N LEU A 243 -33.62 19.73 1.46
CA LEU A 243 -32.87 19.31 0.27
C LEU A 243 -33.63 18.20 -0.47
N PRO A 244 -33.63 18.21 -1.81
CA PRO A 244 -34.26 17.16 -2.60
C PRO A 244 -33.48 15.84 -2.47
N LEU A 245 -34.19 14.73 -2.73
CA LEU A 245 -33.57 13.42 -2.80
C LEU A 245 -32.53 13.38 -3.94
N PRO A 246 -31.39 12.72 -3.73
CA PRO A 246 -30.35 12.62 -4.75
C PRO A 246 -30.84 11.78 -5.93
N SER A 247 -30.53 12.22 -7.15
CA SER A 247 -30.93 11.48 -8.36
C SER A 247 -30.30 10.09 -8.39
N LEU A 248 -31.10 9.08 -8.74
CA LEU A 248 -30.59 7.71 -8.90
C LEU A 248 -30.06 7.43 -10.31
N TRP A 249 -30.23 8.34 -11.26
CA TRP A 249 -29.88 8.11 -12.67
C TRP A 249 -28.37 7.93 -12.88
N TYR A 250 -27.59 8.96 -12.58
CA TYR A 250 -26.14 8.94 -12.72
C TYR A 250 -25.43 7.88 -11.85
N PRO A 251 -25.76 7.69 -10.57
CA PRO A 251 -25.14 6.63 -9.77
C PRO A 251 -25.51 5.22 -10.27
N SER A 252 -26.70 5.02 -10.85
CA SER A 252 -27.04 3.73 -11.48
C SER A 252 -26.17 3.48 -12.72
N LEU A 253 -25.97 4.49 -13.57
CA LEU A 253 -25.05 4.41 -14.71
C LEU A 253 -23.60 4.19 -14.25
N ALA A 254 -23.17 4.85 -13.18
CA ALA A 254 -21.84 4.64 -12.60
C ALA A 254 -21.67 3.21 -12.06
N THR A 255 -22.72 2.65 -11.47
CA THR A 255 -22.76 1.25 -11.02
C THR A 255 -22.65 0.28 -12.21
N MET A 256 -23.42 0.52 -13.27
CA MET A 256 -23.34 -0.27 -14.51
C MET A 256 -21.95 -0.17 -15.16
N GLY A 257 -21.36 1.02 -15.20
CA GLY A 257 -20.00 1.25 -15.68
C GLY A 257 -18.97 0.49 -14.84
N SER A 258 -19.07 0.56 -13.51
CA SER A 258 -18.16 -0.14 -12.60
C SER A 258 -18.26 -1.67 -12.73
N LEU A 259 -19.48 -2.20 -12.87
CA LEU A 259 -19.72 -3.62 -13.18
C LEU A 259 -19.12 -4.03 -14.52
N GLY A 260 -19.32 -3.19 -15.55
CA GLY A 260 -18.73 -3.38 -16.88
C GLY A 260 -17.20 -3.40 -16.85
N ALA A 261 -16.58 -2.50 -16.09
CA ALA A 261 -15.13 -2.44 -15.91
C ALA A 261 -14.60 -3.69 -15.19
N ALA A 262 -15.23 -4.09 -14.09
CA ALA A 262 -14.88 -5.31 -13.37
C ALA A 262 -15.01 -6.57 -14.24
N PHE A 263 -16.10 -6.68 -15.01
CA PHE A 263 -16.29 -7.78 -15.96
C PHE A 263 -15.21 -7.78 -17.05
N ALA A 264 -14.92 -6.62 -17.63
CA ALA A 264 -13.90 -6.47 -18.66
C ALA A 264 -12.51 -6.84 -18.14
N MET A 265 -12.16 -6.45 -16.91
CA MET A 265 -10.90 -6.87 -16.26
C MET A 265 -10.82 -8.38 -16.05
N ARG A 266 -11.92 -9.02 -15.63
CA ARG A 266 -11.98 -10.49 -15.54
C ARG A 266 -11.70 -11.16 -16.88
N GLN A 267 -12.26 -10.61 -17.95
CA GLN A 267 -12.07 -11.13 -19.29
C GLN A 267 -10.64 -10.89 -19.78
N ALA A 268 -10.06 -9.71 -19.52
CA ALA A 268 -8.66 -9.40 -19.79
C ALA A 268 -7.73 -10.46 -19.17
N ASN A 269 -7.97 -10.81 -17.90
CA ASN A 269 -7.17 -11.81 -17.20
C ASN A 269 -7.25 -13.20 -17.85
N ARG A 270 -8.46 -13.67 -18.14
CA ARG A 270 -8.69 -14.94 -18.86
C ARG A 270 -8.02 -15.00 -20.24
N ARG A 271 -7.91 -13.85 -20.92
CA ARG A 271 -7.26 -13.79 -22.24
C ARG A 271 -5.75 -13.90 -22.13
N ILE A 272 -5.12 -13.31 -21.12
CA ILE A 272 -3.67 -13.44 -20.95
C ILE A 272 -3.27 -14.85 -20.48
N GLU A 273 -4.07 -15.49 -19.62
CA GLU A 273 -3.89 -16.91 -19.23
C GLU A 273 -3.90 -17.85 -20.45
N THR A 274 -4.67 -17.52 -21.48
CA THR A 274 -4.77 -18.30 -22.73
C THR A 274 -3.86 -17.79 -23.86
N ASN A 275 -2.90 -16.93 -23.53
CA ASN A 275 -1.94 -16.31 -24.46
C ASN A 275 -2.59 -15.54 -25.63
N ARG A 276 -3.74 -14.90 -25.40
CA ARG A 276 -4.49 -14.13 -26.40
C ARG A 276 -4.25 -12.63 -26.22
N GLU A 277 -3.11 -12.13 -26.69
CA GLU A 277 -2.69 -10.74 -26.50
C GLU A 277 -3.69 -9.70 -27.03
N LEU A 278 -4.22 -9.87 -28.24
CA LEU A 278 -5.23 -8.95 -28.79
C LEU A 278 -6.49 -8.90 -27.92
N GLY A 279 -6.87 -10.05 -27.35
CA GLY A 279 -7.96 -10.15 -26.40
C GLY A 279 -7.67 -9.39 -25.11
N LEU A 280 -6.47 -9.53 -24.56
CA LEU A 280 -6.03 -8.75 -23.39
C LEU A 280 -6.14 -7.25 -23.65
N ARG A 281 -5.52 -6.76 -24.74
CA ARG A 281 -5.49 -5.32 -25.09
C ARG A 281 -6.90 -4.75 -25.27
N PHE A 282 -7.76 -5.48 -25.98
CA PHE A 282 -9.15 -5.10 -26.18
C PHE A 282 -9.91 -4.98 -24.86
N TRP A 283 -9.86 -6.01 -24.01
CA TRP A 283 -10.62 -6.02 -22.75
C TRP A 283 -10.08 -5.01 -21.72
N LEU A 284 -8.77 -4.72 -21.72
CA LEU A 284 -8.23 -3.60 -20.94
C LEU A 284 -8.81 -2.26 -21.41
N LEU A 285 -8.93 -2.04 -22.72
CA LEU A 285 -9.52 -0.81 -23.27
C LEU A 285 -11.00 -0.70 -22.93
N VAL A 286 -11.74 -1.80 -23.05
CA VAL A 286 -13.16 -1.85 -22.63
C VAL A 286 -13.29 -1.52 -21.14
N ALA A 287 -12.42 -2.06 -20.28
CA ALA A 287 -12.41 -1.75 -18.85
C ALA A 287 -12.14 -0.26 -18.59
N PHE A 288 -11.15 0.31 -19.28
CA PHE A 288 -10.81 1.73 -19.17
C PHE A 288 -11.97 2.65 -19.57
N LEU A 289 -12.65 2.33 -20.68
CA LEU A 289 -13.81 3.12 -21.16
C LEU A 289 -14.98 3.05 -20.19
N PHE A 290 -15.30 1.86 -19.67
CA PHE A 290 -16.36 1.70 -18.68
C PHE A 290 -16.04 2.41 -17.35
N GLY A 291 -14.81 2.31 -16.86
CA GLY A 291 -14.37 3.03 -15.68
C GLY A 291 -14.41 4.55 -15.88
N THR A 292 -13.99 5.04 -17.04
CA THR A 292 -14.06 6.47 -17.39
C THR A 292 -15.51 6.95 -17.44
N ALA A 293 -16.41 6.16 -18.03
CA ALA A 293 -17.83 6.46 -18.04
C ALA A 293 -18.42 6.50 -16.61
N ALA A 294 -18.01 5.59 -15.73
CA ALA A 294 -18.46 5.58 -14.34
C ALA A 294 -18.04 6.85 -13.59
N VAL A 295 -16.76 7.22 -13.65
CA VAL A 295 -16.25 8.47 -13.05
C VAL A 295 -16.94 9.69 -13.65
N THR A 296 -17.13 9.71 -14.97
CA THR A 296 -17.83 10.82 -15.64
C THR A 296 -19.26 10.96 -15.14
N CYS A 297 -19.98 9.86 -14.92
CA CYS A 297 -21.33 9.90 -14.35
C CYS A 297 -21.34 10.51 -12.95
N ILE A 298 -20.37 10.17 -12.09
CA ILE A 298 -20.25 10.77 -10.74
C ILE A 298 -19.97 12.28 -10.85
N VAL A 299 -19.10 12.70 -11.76
CA VAL A 299 -18.81 14.13 -11.98
C VAL A 299 -20.02 14.89 -12.52
N LEU A 300 -20.77 14.28 -13.45
CA LEU A 300 -21.98 14.88 -14.01
C LEU A 300 -23.08 15.00 -12.96
N ASP A 301 -23.21 14.01 -12.08
CA ASP A 301 -24.11 14.05 -10.93
C ASP A 301 -23.80 15.24 -10.01
N LEU A 302 -22.54 15.36 -9.57
CA LEU A 302 -22.09 16.47 -8.73
C LEU A 302 -22.41 17.84 -9.38
N ARG A 303 -22.24 17.98 -10.69
CA ARG A 303 -22.54 19.23 -11.42
C ARG A 303 -24.03 19.53 -11.58
N GLN A 304 -24.89 18.52 -11.57
CA GLN A 304 -26.33 18.67 -11.83
C GLN A 304 -27.16 18.67 -10.56
N THR A 305 -26.58 18.30 -9.42
CA THR A 305 -27.27 18.39 -8.13
C THR A 305 -27.65 19.85 -7.83
N PRO A 306 -28.88 20.09 -7.30
CA PRO A 306 -29.40 21.45 -7.10
C PRO A 306 -28.87 22.14 -5.83
N PHE A 307 -27.87 21.54 -5.17
CA PHE A 307 -27.27 22.05 -3.93
C PHE A 307 -25.75 21.93 -3.99
N ASP A 308 -25.07 22.72 -3.16
CA ASP A 308 -23.61 22.77 -3.11
C ASP A 308 -23.07 22.26 -1.76
N HIS A 309 -21.78 21.93 -1.71
CA HIS A 309 -21.05 21.42 -0.55
C HIS A 309 -21.09 22.35 0.68
N THR A 310 -21.36 23.65 0.49
CA THR A 310 -21.37 24.64 1.57
C THR A 310 -22.73 24.82 2.25
N ILE A 311 -23.80 24.21 1.74
CA ILE A 311 -25.17 24.52 2.21
C ILE A 311 -25.43 24.06 3.64
N ASN A 312 -25.06 22.82 3.96
CA ASN A 312 -25.20 22.19 5.28
C ASN A 312 -24.34 20.92 5.35
N ALA A 313 -24.36 20.23 6.50
CA ALA A 313 -23.55 19.03 6.68
C ALA A 313 -23.95 17.86 5.75
N TYR A 314 -25.22 17.74 5.32
CA TYR A 314 -25.61 16.75 4.31
C TYR A 314 -24.94 17.05 2.97
N GLY A 315 -24.99 18.29 2.49
CA GLY A 315 -24.33 18.71 1.26
C GLY A 315 -22.82 18.46 1.32
N SER A 316 -22.17 18.83 2.42
CA SER A 316 -20.75 18.56 2.62
C SER A 316 -20.43 17.06 2.59
N LEU A 317 -21.23 16.21 3.26
CA LEU A 317 -21.05 14.75 3.23
C LEU A 317 -21.24 14.18 1.83
N TYR A 318 -22.30 14.59 1.13
CA TYR A 318 -22.60 14.14 -0.23
C TYR A 318 -21.41 14.36 -1.17
N TYR A 319 -20.90 15.59 -1.23
CA TYR A 319 -19.75 15.92 -2.07
C TYR A 319 -18.49 15.20 -1.61
N THR A 320 -18.21 15.13 -0.31
CA THR A 320 -17.00 14.47 0.20
C THR A 320 -16.98 12.98 -0.15
N LEU A 321 -18.08 12.26 0.08
CA LEU A 321 -18.16 10.83 -0.20
C LEU A 321 -18.12 10.54 -1.71
N SER A 322 -18.83 11.33 -2.52
CA SER A 322 -18.84 11.16 -3.98
C SER A 322 -17.50 11.52 -4.63
N ILE A 323 -16.83 12.58 -4.17
CA ILE A 323 -15.47 12.94 -4.65
C ILE A 323 -14.47 11.87 -4.21
N PHE A 324 -14.56 11.38 -2.97
CA PHE A 324 -13.70 10.29 -2.50
C PHE A 324 -13.88 9.04 -3.35
N ALA A 325 -15.12 8.62 -3.65
CA ALA A 325 -15.40 7.50 -4.53
C ALA A 325 -14.80 7.70 -5.93
N ALA A 326 -14.98 8.89 -6.53
CA ALA A 326 -14.40 9.23 -7.82
C ALA A 326 -12.86 9.21 -7.80
N ALA A 327 -12.23 9.70 -6.72
CA ALA A 327 -10.78 9.74 -6.58
C ALA A 327 -10.16 8.33 -6.52
N ILE A 328 -10.76 7.40 -5.78
CA ILE A 328 -10.27 6.01 -5.74
C ILE A 328 -10.45 5.35 -7.12
N MET A 329 -11.59 5.55 -7.79
CA MET A 329 -11.80 5.04 -9.16
C MET A 329 -10.82 5.63 -10.18
N LEU A 330 -10.44 6.90 -10.04
CA LEU A 330 -9.41 7.54 -10.87
C LEU A 330 -8.03 6.87 -10.65
N GLY A 331 -7.71 6.45 -9.43
CA GLY A 331 -6.53 5.65 -9.14
C GLY A 331 -6.53 4.33 -9.91
N GLY A 332 -7.64 3.58 -9.87
CA GLY A 332 -7.79 2.33 -10.63
C GLY A 332 -7.75 2.52 -12.15
N LEU A 333 -8.25 3.66 -12.66
CA LEU A 333 -8.10 4.04 -14.07
C LEU A 333 -6.65 4.34 -14.44
N ALA A 334 -5.91 5.04 -13.57
CA ALA A 334 -4.49 5.30 -13.79
C ALA A 334 -3.68 3.99 -13.81
N GLN A 335 -3.97 3.07 -12.89
CA GLN A 335 -3.37 1.74 -12.88
C GLN A 335 -3.72 0.94 -14.14
N ASN A 336 -4.98 0.96 -14.57
CA ASN A 336 -5.41 0.31 -15.82
C ASN A 336 -4.70 0.89 -17.04
N LEU A 337 -4.62 2.21 -17.15
CA LEU A 337 -3.91 2.90 -18.23
C LEU A 337 -2.44 2.50 -18.27
N PHE A 338 -1.81 2.41 -17.10
CA PHE A 338 -0.43 1.98 -16.99
C PHE A 338 -0.22 0.54 -17.48
N THR A 339 -1.05 -0.39 -17.01
CA THR A 339 -1.08 -1.77 -17.50
C THR A 339 -1.35 -1.81 -19.01
N GLN A 340 -2.24 -0.97 -19.51
CA GLN A 340 -2.57 -0.92 -20.92
C GLN A 340 -1.36 -0.54 -21.78
N VAL A 341 -0.60 0.51 -21.41
CA VAL A 341 0.60 0.93 -22.15
C VAL A 341 1.56 -0.24 -22.37
N TRP A 342 1.82 -1.04 -21.32
CA TRP A 342 2.73 -2.18 -21.44
C TRP A 342 2.13 -3.40 -22.13
N ALA A 343 0.81 -3.59 -22.05
CA ALA A 343 0.12 -4.60 -22.83
C ALA A 343 0.23 -4.33 -24.34
N TRP A 344 0.15 -3.05 -24.75
CA TRP A 344 0.36 -2.65 -26.15
C TRP A 344 1.82 -2.79 -26.59
N ALA A 345 2.76 -2.61 -25.66
CA ALA A 345 4.18 -2.87 -25.89
C ALA A 345 4.55 -4.38 -25.91
N GLY A 346 3.58 -5.29 -25.75
CA GLY A 346 3.80 -6.74 -25.82
C GLY A 346 4.57 -7.32 -24.62
N ARG A 347 4.48 -6.69 -23.45
CA ARG A 347 5.29 -7.06 -22.27
C ARG A 347 4.70 -8.13 -21.36
N TYR A 348 3.43 -8.50 -21.54
CA TYR A 348 2.79 -9.50 -20.70
C TYR A 348 2.76 -10.86 -21.38
N THR A 349 3.07 -11.88 -20.60
CA THR A 349 2.98 -13.29 -21.01
C THR A 349 2.05 -14.06 -20.07
N PRO A 350 1.61 -15.29 -20.42
CA PRO A 350 0.82 -16.11 -19.51
C PRO A 350 1.54 -16.43 -18.18
N ARG A 351 2.87 -16.30 -18.12
CA ARG A 351 3.66 -16.46 -16.90
C ARG A 351 3.89 -15.14 -16.17
N GLU A 352 3.94 -14.04 -16.91
CA GLU A 352 4.30 -12.71 -16.41
C GLU A 352 3.19 -11.70 -16.72
N HIS A 353 2.11 -11.74 -15.94
CA HIS A 353 0.96 -10.86 -16.08
C HIS A 353 0.41 -10.35 -14.74
N ILE A 354 1.27 -10.31 -13.73
CA ILE A 354 0.92 -9.92 -12.36
C ILE A 354 0.20 -8.57 -12.26
N ALA A 355 0.57 -7.60 -13.10
CA ALA A 355 -0.08 -6.29 -13.14
C ALA A 355 -1.55 -6.37 -13.62
N VAL A 356 -1.86 -7.33 -14.50
CA VAL A 356 -3.23 -7.59 -14.97
C VAL A 356 -4.05 -8.26 -13.87
N ASP A 357 -3.46 -9.25 -13.19
CA ASP A 357 -4.01 -9.94 -12.01
C ASP A 357 -4.39 -8.94 -10.90
N ILE A 358 -3.43 -8.09 -10.52
CA ILE A 358 -3.60 -7.05 -9.50
C ILE A 358 -4.61 -6.00 -9.95
N GLY A 359 -4.61 -5.64 -11.24
CA GLY A 359 -5.63 -4.77 -11.82
C GLY A 359 -7.04 -5.33 -11.69
N ALA A 360 -7.24 -6.63 -11.87
CA ALA A 360 -8.55 -7.24 -11.72
C ALA A 360 -9.02 -7.21 -10.25
N LEU A 361 -8.13 -7.54 -9.31
CA LEU A 361 -8.42 -7.47 -7.87
C LEU A 361 -8.79 -6.05 -7.44
N ASP A 362 -8.06 -5.04 -7.92
CA ASP A 362 -8.35 -3.63 -7.66
C ASP A 362 -9.77 -3.25 -8.13
N TRP A 363 -10.14 -3.55 -9.39
CA TRP A 363 -11.48 -3.23 -9.89
C TRP A 363 -12.61 -3.94 -9.15
N TYR A 364 -12.39 -5.17 -8.64
CA TYR A 364 -13.36 -5.83 -7.77
C TYR A 364 -13.51 -5.12 -6.43
N ALA A 365 -12.40 -4.67 -5.84
CA ALA A 365 -12.43 -3.90 -4.60
C ALA A 365 -13.10 -2.54 -4.80
N LEU A 366 -12.79 -1.82 -5.88
CA LEU A 366 -13.42 -0.54 -6.23
C LEU A 366 -14.93 -0.68 -6.40
N LEU A 367 -15.39 -1.75 -7.05
CA LEU A 367 -16.81 -2.04 -7.18
C LEU A 367 -17.48 -2.28 -5.82
N ALA A 368 -16.84 -3.04 -4.93
CA ALA A 368 -17.36 -3.30 -3.58
C ALA A 368 -17.42 -2.01 -2.74
N LEU A 369 -16.36 -1.19 -2.78
CA LEU A 369 -16.31 0.10 -2.10
C LEU A 369 -17.36 1.07 -2.67
N TRP A 370 -17.55 1.09 -3.99
CA TRP A 370 -18.61 1.86 -4.64
C TRP A 370 -20.00 1.41 -4.22
N ALA A 371 -20.26 0.10 -4.13
CA ALA A 371 -21.55 -0.40 -3.67
C ALA A 371 -21.89 0.12 -2.26
N VAL A 372 -20.90 0.16 -1.37
CA VAL A 372 -21.05 0.70 -0.01
C VAL A 372 -21.22 2.22 -0.03
N LEU A 373 -20.31 2.97 -0.66
CA LEU A 373 -20.35 4.44 -0.69
C LEU A 373 -21.57 4.95 -1.47
N GLY A 374 -21.77 4.44 -2.67
CA GLY A 374 -22.89 4.77 -3.55
C GLY A 374 -24.24 4.38 -2.91
N GLY A 375 -24.33 3.20 -2.31
CA GLY A 375 -25.52 2.81 -1.56
C GLY A 375 -25.80 3.73 -0.36
N THR A 376 -24.75 4.13 0.36
CA THR A 376 -24.88 5.05 1.50
C THR A 376 -25.35 6.44 1.03
N VAL A 377 -24.71 7.02 0.03
CA VAL A 377 -24.99 8.40 -0.41
C VAL A 377 -26.32 8.50 -1.15
N TYR A 378 -26.59 7.58 -2.09
CA TYR A 378 -27.67 7.72 -3.06
C TYR A 378 -28.91 6.91 -2.70
N LEU A 379 -28.77 5.70 -2.15
CA LEU A 379 -29.93 4.84 -1.85
C LEU A 379 -30.45 5.03 -0.44
N SER A 380 -29.57 5.19 0.56
CA SER A 380 -30.00 5.32 1.96
C SER A 380 -31.03 6.44 2.24
N PRO A 381 -31.01 7.61 1.54
CA PRO A 381 -32.02 8.64 1.72
C PRO A 381 -33.45 8.24 1.32
N TYR A 382 -33.62 7.18 0.52
CA TYR A 382 -34.93 6.71 0.09
C TYR A 382 -35.60 5.73 1.07
N PHE A 383 -34.86 5.21 2.05
CA PHE A 383 -35.35 4.23 3.02
C PHE A 383 -35.72 4.85 4.37
N VAL A 384 -35.92 6.17 4.40
CA VAL A 384 -36.16 6.98 5.60
C VAL A 384 -37.62 7.39 5.73
#